data_AF-A0A349HNP3-F1
#
_entry.id   AF-A0A349HNP3-F1
#
_cell.length_a   1.000
_cell.length_b   1.000
_cell.length_c   1.000
_cell.angle_alpha   90.00
_cell.angle_beta   90.00
_cell.angle_gamma   90.00
#
_symmetry.space_group_name_H-M   'P 1'
#
loop_
_entity.id
_entity.type
_entity.pdbx_description
1 polymer ?
#
loop_
_entity_poly.entity_id
_entity_poly.type
_entity_poly.pdbx_seq_one_letter_code
_entity_poly.pdbx_strand_id
1 'polypeptide(L)'
;MKVFRLIIAGGRDFDDFKKLCMVCDHMLSRVIEEGYKITVVCGMAKGADTLGEKYAKKRGFDVAYFPAGWNKYGKKAGYLRNQQMLDYARGTEGACIAFWDGKSRGTKNMIDLCNKYDLRLHISRY
;
A
#
# COMPACT_ATOMS: atom_id res chain seq x y z
N MET A 1 22.31 2.15 3.51
CA MET A 1 21.35 1.06 3.77
C MET A 1 20.25 1.13 2.72
N LYS A 2 19.91 0.01 2.08
CA LYS A 2 18.85 0.00 1.06
C LYS A 2 17.47 0.13 1.71
N VAL A 3 16.55 0.85 1.09
CA VAL A 3 15.19 1.07 1.59
C VAL A 3 14.19 0.55 0.57
N PHE A 4 13.20 -0.18 1.04
CA PHE A 4 12.09 -0.69 0.23
C PHE A 4 10.77 -0.12 0.74
N ARG A 5 10.02 0.56 -0.14
CA ARG A 5 8.74 1.18 0.21
C ARG A 5 7.59 0.38 -0.38
N LEU A 6 6.77 -0.20 0.49
CA LEU A 6 5.63 -1.03 0.08
C LEU A 6 4.32 -0.30 0.34
N ILE A 7 3.58 -0.01 -0.72
CA ILE A 7 2.17 0.38 -0.62
C ILE A 7 1.35 -0.88 -0.38
N ILE A 8 0.52 -0.85 0.67
CA ILE A 8 -0.56 -1.82 0.86
C ILE A 8 -1.86 -1.06 0.73
N ALA A 9 -2.62 -1.33 -0.33
CA ALA A 9 -3.88 -0.66 -0.62
C ALA A 9 -4.98 -1.68 -0.85
N GLY A 10 -6.25 -1.28 -0.67
CA GLY A 10 -7.37 -2.17 -0.92
C GLY A 10 -8.73 -1.58 -0.58
N GLY A 11 -9.77 -2.38 -0.72
CA GLY A 11 -11.13 -1.98 -0.38
C GLY A 11 -11.29 -1.70 1.12
N ARG A 12 -12.26 -0.87 1.47
CA ARG A 12 -12.54 -0.48 2.87
C ARG A 12 -13.23 -1.59 3.66
N ASP A 13 -13.76 -2.58 2.95
CA ASP A 13 -14.42 -3.79 3.41
C ASP A 13 -13.48 -5.00 3.48
N PHE A 14 -12.24 -4.87 3.00
CA PHE A 14 -11.23 -5.92 3.11
C PHE A 14 -10.83 -6.14 4.57
N ASP A 15 -11.09 -7.33 5.12
CA ASP A 15 -10.78 -7.69 6.51
C ASP A 15 -9.99 -9.01 6.66
N ASP A 16 -9.45 -9.55 5.56
CA ASP A 16 -8.68 -10.81 5.61
C ASP A 16 -7.20 -10.56 5.97
N PHE A 17 -6.94 -10.40 7.26
CA PHE A 17 -5.58 -10.19 7.77
C PHE A 17 -4.65 -11.37 7.48
N LYS A 18 -5.17 -12.61 7.45
CA LYS A 18 -4.36 -13.80 7.20
C LYS A 18 -3.86 -13.80 5.75
N LYS A 19 -4.74 -13.53 4.79
CA LYS A 19 -4.39 -13.37 3.39
C LYS A 19 -3.41 -12.23 3.16
N LEU A 20 -3.62 -11.10 3.83
CA LEU A 20 -2.68 -9.98 3.75
C LEU A 20 -1.28 -10.39 4.19
N CYS A 21 -1.13 -11.03 5.35
CA CYS A 21 0.17 -11.51 5.81
C CYS A 21 0.81 -12.47 4.81
N MET A 22 0.06 -13.48 4.32
CA MET A 22 0.61 -14.47 3.38
C MET A 22 1.13 -13.82 2.09
N VAL A 23 0.37 -12.90 1.51
CA VAL A 23 0.77 -12.19 0.27
C VAL A 23 1.95 -11.28 0.54
N CYS A 24 1.94 -10.51 1.63
CA CYS A 24 3.03 -9.59 1.96
C CYS A 24 4.32 -10.33 2.30
N ASP A 25 4.26 -11.39 3.12
CA ASP A 25 5.43 -12.19 3.49
C ASP A 25 6.06 -12.85 2.25
N HIS A 26 5.23 -13.37 1.33
CA HIS A 26 5.71 -13.93 0.06
C HIS A 26 6.39 -12.87 -0.82
N MET A 27 5.77 -11.71 -0.99
CA MET A 27 6.30 -10.64 -1.84
C MET A 27 7.56 -9.98 -1.27
N LEU A 28 7.72 -9.98 0.05
CA LEU A 28 8.85 -9.36 0.74
C LEU A 28 9.99 -10.34 1.04
N SER A 29 9.86 -11.64 0.80
CA SER A 29 10.87 -12.63 1.23
C SER A 29 12.28 -12.28 0.72
N ARG A 30 12.43 -12.01 -0.58
CA ARG A 30 13.71 -11.60 -1.18
C ARG A 30 14.19 -10.24 -0.70
N VAL A 31 13.27 -9.30 -0.52
CA VAL A 31 13.58 -7.95 0.00
C VAL A 31 14.17 -8.04 1.41
N ILE A 32 13.64 -8.95 2.23
CA ILE A 32 14.12 -9.24 3.59
C ILE A 32 15.48 -9.95 3.54
N GLU A 33 15.62 -10.99 2.70
CA GLU A 33 16.90 -11.72 2.53
C GLU A 33 18.04 -10.80 2.07
N GLU A 34 17.75 -9.85 1.20
CA GLU A 34 18.72 -8.84 0.73
C GLU A 34 19.00 -7.72 1.76
N GLY A 35 18.37 -7.77 2.94
CA GLY A 35 18.65 -6.85 4.04
C GLY A 35 18.12 -5.43 3.85
N TYR A 36 17.03 -5.24 3.09
CA TYR A 36 16.40 -3.93 2.93
C TYR A 36 15.70 -3.50 4.23
N LYS A 37 15.79 -2.21 4.54
CA LYS A 37 14.88 -1.59 5.50
C LYS A 37 13.52 -1.36 4.85
N ILE A 38 12.48 -1.97 5.38
CA ILE A 38 11.13 -1.92 4.83
C ILE A 38 10.32 -0.80 5.50
N THR A 39 9.61 -0.02 4.67
CA THR A 39 8.62 0.97 5.12
C THR A 39 7.29 0.70 4.44
N VAL A 40 6.24 0.45 5.22
CA VAL A 40 4.87 0.34 4.72
C VAL A 40 4.26 1.72 4.59
N VAL A 41 3.71 1.99 3.41
CA VAL A 41 3.08 3.26 3.04
C VAL A 41 1.57 3.14 3.30
N CYS A 42 1.08 3.78 4.35
CA CYS A 42 -0.29 3.68 4.84
C CYS A 42 -1.07 4.97 4.58
N GLY A 43 -2.25 4.86 3.94
CA GLY A 43 -3.11 6.03 3.70
C GLY A 43 -4.22 6.25 4.73
N MET A 44 -4.17 5.54 5.86
CA MET A 44 -5.09 5.66 6.98
C MET A 44 -6.57 5.44 6.60
N ALA A 45 -6.85 4.66 5.56
CA ALA A 45 -8.19 4.19 5.28
C ALA A 45 -8.56 2.95 6.13
N LYS A 46 -9.85 2.66 6.23
CA LYS A 46 -10.33 1.36 6.74
C LYS A 46 -9.93 0.23 5.77
N GLY A 47 -9.95 -0.99 6.27
CA GLY A 47 -9.67 -2.21 5.50
C GLY A 47 -8.17 -2.42 5.32
N ALA A 48 -7.73 -2.58 4.07
CA ALA A 48 -6.34 -2.95 3.75
C ALA A 48 -5.28 -2.00 4.34
N ASP A 49 -5.51 -0.68 4.37
CA ASP A 49 -4.56 0.28 4.96
C ASP A 49 -4.39 0.02 6.48
N THR A 50 -5.50 -0.20 7.21
CA THR A 50 -5.49 -0.53 8.65
C THR A 50 -4.78 -1.86 8.91
N LEU A 51 -5.07 -2.87 8.10
CA LEU A 51 -4.43 -4.18 8.20
C LEU A 51 -2.95 -4.14 7.80
N GLY A 52 -2.57 -3.32 6.84
CA GLY A 52 -1.19 -3.09 6.42
C GLY A 52 -0.35 -2.43 7.51
N GLU A 53 -0.91 -1.43 8.21
CA GLU A 53 -0.27 -0.84 9.39
C GLU A 53 -0.07 -1.90 10.50
N LYS A 54 -1.11 -2.71 10.77
CA LYS A 54 -1.02 -3.80 11.76
C LYS A 54 0.06 -4.83 11.36
N TYR A 55 0.15 -5.18 10.08
CA TYR A 55 1.17 -6.07 9.55
C TYR A 55 2.58 -5.49 9.75
N ALA A 56 2.78 -4.22 9.38
CA ALA A 56 4.06 -3.53 9.55
C ALA A 56 4.53 -3.56 11.00
N LYS A 57 3.65 -3.18 11.93
CA LYS A 57 3.95 -3.19 13.38
C LYS A 57 4.30 -4.59 13.89
N LYS A 58 3.57 -5.63 13.44
CA LYS A 58 3.86 -7.02 13.82
C LYS A 58 5.20 -7.54 13.31
N ARG A 59 5.67 -7.02 12.17
CA ARG A 59 6.95 -7.41 11.57
C ARG A 59 8.12 -6.48 11.95
N GLY A 60 7.86 -5.42 12.72
CA GLY A 60 8.87 -4.43 13.08
C GLY A 60 9.29 -3.52 11.93
N PHE A 61 8.43 -3.36 10.91
CA PHE A 61 8.66 -2.45 9.80
C PHE A 61 8.24 -1.03 10.15
N ASP A 62 8.88 -0.05 9.49
CA ASP A 62 8.47 1.35 9.61
C ASP A 62 7.13 1.58 8.91
N VAL A 63 6.41 2.63 9.34
CA VAL A 63 5.16 3.07 8.70
C VAL A 63 5.27 4.54 8.33
N ALA A 64 4.97 4.86 7.07
CA ALA A 64 4.81 6.22 6.60
C ALA A 64 3.32 6.51 6.37
N TYR A 65 2.79 7.54 7.03
CA TYR A 65 1.36 7.86 7.03
C TYR A 65 1.01 8.97 6.04
N PHE A 66 -0.04 8.75 5.26
CA PHE A 66 -0.53 9.66 4.23
C PHE A 66 -2.04 9.91 4.44
N PRO A 67 -2.44 10.73 5.42
CA PRO A 67 -3.84 11.04 5.66
C PRO A 67 -4.43 11.84 4.48
N ALA A 68 -5.66 11.50 4.09
CA ALA A 68 -6.38 12.24 3.04
C ALA A 68 -6.95 13.57 3.60
N GLY A 69 -6.66 14.69 2.92
CA GLY A 69 -7.16 16.02 3.29
C GLY A 69 -8.63 16.27 2.92
N TRP A 70 -9.56 15.50 3.49
CA TRP A 70 -11.00 15.56 3.16
C TRP A 70 -11.60 16.96 3.33
N ASN A 71 -11.24 17.68 4.39
CA ASN A 71 -11.74 19.04 4.66
C ASN A 71 -11.35 20.05 3.57
N LYS A 72 -10.19 19.85 2.93
CA LYS A 72 -9.63 20.79 1.95
C LYS A 72 -10.01 20.43 0.52
N TYR A 73 -10.02 19.14 0.19
CA TYR A 73 -10.12 18.66 -1.20
C TYR A 73 -11.39 17.85 -1.50
N GLY A 74 -12.25 17.63 -0.49
CA GLY A 74 -13.47 16.85 -0.61
C GLY A 74 -13.21 15.47 -1.22
N LYS A 75 -14.05 15.06 -2.18
CA LYS A 75 -13.95 13.74 -2.84
C LYS A 75 -12.59 13.48 -3.52
N LYS A 76 -11.87 14.53 -3.94
CA LYS A 76 -10.56 14.39 -4.59
C LYS A 76 -9.44 14.06 -3.60
N ALA A 77 -9.66 14.25 -2.30
CA ALA A 77 -8.65 14.00 -1.26
C ALA A 77 -8.08 12.58 -1.32
N GLY A 78 -8.94 11.57 -1.57
CA GLY A 78 -8.49 10.18 -1.69
C GLY A 78 -7.55 9.96 -2.88
N TYR A 79 -7.85 10.56 -4.03
CA TYR A 79 -7.01 10.44 -5.24
C TYR A 79 -5.68 11.18 -5.08
N LEU A 80 -5.69 12.37 -4.49
CA LEU A 80 -4.46 13.13 -4.21
C LEU A 80 -3.57 12.38 -3.22
N ARG A 81 -4.16 11.80 -2.17
CA ARG A 81 -3.47 10.92 -1.22
C ARG A 81 -2.83 9.73 -1.93
N ASN A 82 -3.55 9.07 -2.83
CA ASN A 82 -3.00 7.94 -3.58
C ASN A 82 -1.79 8.34 -4.44
N GLN A 83 -1.84 9.52 -5.08
CA GLN A 83 -0.70 10.06 -5.80
C GLN A 83 0.50 10.32 -4.88
N GLN A 84 0.28 10.92 -3.70
CA GLN A 84 1.35 11.17 -2.73
C GLN A 84 2.01 9.88 -2.24
N MET A 85 1.22 8.82 -1.99
CA MET A 85 1.75 7.51 -1.62
C MET A 85 2.60 6.91 -2.74
N LEU A 86 2.15 7.00 -3.99
CA LEU A 86 2.88 6.54 -5.17
C LEU A 86 4.21 7.28 -5.32
N ASP A 87 4.18 8.61 -5.27
CA ASP A 87 5.37 9.45 -5.43
C ASP A 87 6.40 9.14 -4.35
N TYR A 88 5.95 8.94 -3.10
CA TYR A 88 6.81 8.51 -2.01
C TYR A 88 7.41 7.13 -2.26
N ALA A 89 6.61 6.14 -2.68
CA ALA A 89 7.09 4.79 -2.94
C ALA A 89 8.13 4.74 -4.07
N ARG A 90 7.93 5.53 -5.13
CA ARG A 90 8.84 5.63 -6.29
C ARG A 90 10.15 6.35 -6.00
N GLY A 91 10.26 7.04 -4.86
CA GLY A 91 11.51 7.68 -4.44
C GLY A 91 12.62 6.69 -4.07
N THR A 92 12.34 5.39 -4.01
CA THR A 92 13.30 4.31 -3.75
C THR A 92 12.90 3.07 -4.57
N GLU A 93 13.55 1.92 -4.31
CA GLU A 93 12.94 0.63 -4.63
C GLU A 93 11.58 0.53 -3.93
N GLY A 94 10.54 0.19 -4.69
CA GLY A 94 9.19 0.17 -4.15
C GLY A 94 8.25 -0.72 -4.96
N ALA A 95 7.13 -1.05 -4.33
CA ALA A 95 6.07 -1.82 -4.94
C ALA A 95 4.71 -1.48 -4.32
N CYS A 96 3.64 -1.95 -4.94
CA CYS A 96 2.29 -1.88 -4.44
C CYS A 96 1.66 -3.28 -4.42
N ILE A 97 1.01 -3.62 -3.32
CA ILE A 97 0.07 -4.74 -3.23
C ILE A 97 -1.33 -4.16 -3.11
N ALA A 98 -2.19 -4.46 -4.08
CA ALA A 98 -3.57 -4.02 -4.13
C ALA A 98 -4.52 -5.20 -3.86
N PHE A 99 -5.17 -5.20 -2.70
CA PHE A 99 -6.25 -6.11 -2.38
C PHE A 99 -7.56 -5.58 -2.98
N TRP A 100 -8.05 -6.18 -4.06
CA TRP A 100 -9.11 -5.58 -4.87
C TRP A 100 -10.30 -6.52 -5.14
N ASP A 101 -11.49 -6.08 -4.73
CA ASP A 101 -12.82 -6.68 -5.01
C ASP A 101 -13.26 -6.55 -6.49
N GLY A 102 -12.51 -5.82 -7.32
CA GLY A 102 -12.90 -5.50 -8.70
C GLY A 102 -13.86 -4.33 -8.87
N LYS A 103 -14.33 -3.72 -7.78
CA LYS A 103 -15.36 -2.66 -7.82
C LYS A 103 -14.91 -1.37 -7.12
N SER A 104 -14.07 -1.48 -6.08
CA SER A 104 -13.53 -0.35 -5.33
C SER A 104 -12.82 0.64 -6.25
N ARG A 105 -13.43 1.83 -6.42
CA ARG A 105 -12.89 2.92 -7.24
C ARG A 105 -11.57 3.47 -6.69
N GLY A 106 -11.43 3.51 -5.37
CA GLY A 106 -10.21 3.98 -4.71
C GLY A 106 -9.03 3.05 -4.95
N THR A 107 -9.26 1.73 -4.86
CA THR A 107 -8.25 0.72 -5.14
C THR A 107 -7.91 0.67 -6.62
N LYS A 108 -8.93 0.75 -7.50
CA LYS A 108 -8.72 0.86 -8.95
C LYS A 108 -7.84 2.06 -9.28
N ASN A 109 -8.07 3.22 -8.66
CA ASN A 109 -7.22 4.39 -8.88
C ASN A 109 -5.75 4.14 -8.48
N MET A 110 -5.48 3.46 -7.36
CA MET A 110 -4.11 3.11 -6.99
C MET A 110 -3.47 2.17 -8.03
N ILE A 111 -4.22 1.17 -8.51
CA ILE A 111 -3.80 0.25 -9.58
C ILE A 111 -3.46 1.02 -10.86
N ASP A 112 -4.37 1.90 -11.30
CA ASP A 112 -4.19 2.73 -12.50
C ASP A 112 -2.94 3.62 -12.38
N LEU A 113 -2.70 4.20 -11.20
CA LEU A 113 -1.49 4.98 -10.92
C LEU A 113 -0.22 4.12 -10.99
N CYS A 114 -0.21 2.94 -10.39
CA CYS A 114 0.95 2.05 -10.43
C CYS A 114 1.30 1.67 -11.87
N ASN A 115 0.30 1.32 -12.69
CA ASN A 115 0.49 1.02 -14.11
C ASN A 115 0.97 2.23 -14.90
N LYS A 116 0.41 3.42 -14.64
CA LYS A 116 0.78 4.65 -15.35
C LYS A 116 2.24 5.07 -15.11
N TYR A 117 2.78 4.77 -13.93
CA TYR A 117 4.08 5.24 -13.47
C TYR A 117 5.10 4.12 -13.25
N ASP A 118 4.80 2.93 -13.80
CA ASP A 118 5.65 1.73 -13.77
C ASP A 118 6.13 1.32 -12.38
N LEU A 119 5.28 1.49 -11.36
CA LEU A 119 5.55 0.93 -10.03
C LEU A 119 5.18 -0.55 -10.02
N ARG A 120 6.09 -1.42 -9.55
CA ARG A 120 5.84 -2.87 -9.44
C ARG A 120 4.52 -3.11 -8.68
N LEU A 121 3.58 -3.81 -9.30
CA LEU A 121 2.23 -3.99 -8.78
C LEU A 121 1.88 -5.48 -8.69
N HIS A 122 1.36 -5.88 -7.53
CA HIS A 122 0.69 -7.17 -7.34
C HIS A 122 -0.79 -6.93 -6.99
N ILE A 123 -1.70 -7.57 -7.71
CA ILE A 123 -3.15 -7.48 -7.46
C ILE A 123 -3.62 -8.80 -6.83
N SER A 124 -4.11 -8.73 -5.59
CA SER A 124 -4.71 -9.87 -4.89
C SER A 124 -6.23 -9.68 -4.86
N ARG A 125 -6.97 -10.52 -5.61
CA ARG A 125 -8.44 -10.47 -5.64
C ARG A 125 -9.04 -11.10 -4.39
N TYR A 126 -10.16 -10.58 -3.90
CA TYR A 126 -10.97 -11.17 -2.83
C TYR A 126 -12.47 -11.02 -3.13
#